data_AF-A0A6I2I700-F1
#
_entry.id   AF-A0A6I2I700-F1
#
_cell.length_a   1.000
_cell.length_b   1.000
_cell.length_c   1.000
_cell.angle_alpha   90.00
_cell.angle_beta   90.00
_cell.angle_gamma   90.00
#
_symmetry.space_group_name_H-M   'P 1'
#
loop_
_entity.id
_entity.type
_entity.pdbx_description
1 polymer ?
#
loop_
_entity_poly.entity_id
_entity_poly.type
_entity_poly.pdbx_seq_one_letter_code
_entity_poly.pdbx_strand_id
1 'polypeptide(L)'
;MRTGNIKIESDSNHDDNEMTIDDYVNIVNEKSNNLSSNERSYLKNLLLNGELDQFREYYWKYIKRDKLQNKKSEEDFFNRKNSEIDILVEERKDLREKLRSFSTRLTEIEESNSKLLLKNERLESLNIEKDTLLEQAVSRIKQLETSNNELQSRVQQERIDEKIPGYVDSVKTELSSDDRYFIKMSQVWAIIGCIFGLLSVCASFYTLFAPIDFNTLKGIDLIYFFTRGLIGISILSWLSYICLGNSKKYTHESILRKDRRHALMFGQVFLQIYGSTSTKEDAVLVFKDWNMSVNSAFSDKTELPPGLQSLWDSAKEKLISGVPDKTQG
;
A
#
# COMPACT_ATOMS: atom_id res chain seq x y z
N MET A 1 13.05 -1.51 -99.68
CA MET A 1 14.29 -0.89 -100.21
C MET A 1 15.38 -1.95 -100.21
N ARG A 2 16.01 -2.15 -101.38
CA ARG A 2 17.16 -3.02 -101.69
C ARG A 2 17.02 -4.50 -101.36
N THR A 3 16.28 -5.18 -102.24
CA THR A 3 16.66 -6.47 -102.81
C THR A 3 18.08 -6.40 -103.38
N GLY A 4 19.02 -7.14 -102.78
CA GLY A 4 20.37 -7.33 -103.28
C GLY A 4 20.53 -8.73 -103.83
N ASN A 5 19.93 -8.97 -105.00
CA ASN A 5 20.23 -10.13 -105.84
C ASN A 5 21.73 -10.08 -106.20
N ILE A 6 22.53 -10.94 -105.59
CA ILE A 6 23.84 -11.29 -106.14
C ILE A 6 23.58 -12.44 -107.11
N LYS A 7 23.29 -12.01 -108.34
CA LYS A 7 23.33 -12.81 -109.56
C LYS A 7 24.79 -13.20 -109.77
N ILE A 8 25.16 -14.43 -109.41
CA ILE A 8 26.42 -15.01 -109.91
C ILE A 8 26.07 -15.63 -111.25
N GLU A 9 26.48 -14.87 -112.25
CA GLU A 9 26.43 -15.16 -113.67
C GLU A 9 27.11 -16.50 -113.95
N SER A 10 26.37 -17.35 -114.67
CA SER A 10 26.88 -18.53 -115.33
C SER A 10 27.96 -18.12 -116.32
N ASP A 11 29.22 -18.35 -115.99
CA ASP A 11 30.28 -18.36 -116.99
C ASP A 11 30.55 -19.79 -117.42
N SER A 12 30.38 -19.96 -118.73
CA SER A 12 30.62 -21.10 -119.56
C SER A 12 32.01 -21.69 -119.37
N ASN A 13 32.11 -23.01 -119.22
CA ASN A 13 32.54 -23.86 -120.31
C ASN A 13 32.37 -25.33 -119.93
N HIS A 14 31.62 -26.03 -120.77
CA HIS A 14 31.56 -27.47 -120.83
C HIS A 14 32.89 -27.95 -121.43
N ASP A 15 33.95 -27.96 -120.61
CA ASP A 15 35.12 -28.76 -120.91
C ASP A 15 34.83 -30.15 -120.36
N ASP A 16 34.58 -31.09 -121.27
CA ASP A 16 34.78 -32.52 -121.04
C ASP A 16 36.27 -32.74 -120.78
N ASN A 17 36.77 -32.25 -119.64
CA ASN A 17 38.07 -32.60 -119.12
C ASN A 17 37.92 -34.02 -118.58
N GLU A 18 38.26 -34.96 -119.45
CA GLU A 18 38.47 -36.36 -119.13
C GLU A 18 39.49 -36.43 -118.00
N MET A 19 38.97 -36.43 -116.78
CA MET A 19 39.75 -36.37 -115.54
C MET A 19 40.78 -37.51 -115.58
N THR A 20 42.06 -37.17 -115.54
CA THR A 20 43.12 -38.16 -115.76
C THR A 20 43.16 -39.13 -114.59
N ILE A 21 43.68 -40.34 -114.78
CA ILE A 21 43.78 -41.35 -113.70
C ILE A 21 44.55 -40.77 -112.49
N ASP A 22 45.55 -39.92 -112.73
CA ASP A 22 46.30 -39.21 -111.68
C ASP A 22 45.43 -38.26 -110.84
N ASP A 23 44.45 -37.60 -111.45
CA ASP A 23 43.51 -36.72 -110.74
C ASP A 23 42.60 -37.54 -109.80
N TYR A 24 42.11 -38.71 -110.24
CA TYR A 24 41.34 -39.60 -109.38
C TYR A 24 42.19 -40.21 -108.25
N VAL A 25 43.45 -40.54 -108.52
CA VAL A 25 44.41 -41.02 -107.50
C VAL A 25 44.68 -39.95 -106.45
N ASN A 26 44.80 -38.69 -106.86
CA ASN A 26 44.97 -37.56 -105.94
C ASN A 26 43.75 -37.36 -105.06
N ILE A 27 42.53 -37.44 -105.61
CA ILE A 27 41.28 -37.34 -104.84
C ILE A 27 41.15 -38.47 -103.80
N VAL A 28 41.54 -39.70 -104.14
CA VAL A 28 41.53 -40.84 -103.20
C VAL A 28 42.62 -40.70 -102.12
N ASN A 29 43.76 -40.09 -102.45
CA ASN A 29 44.85 -39.86 -101.49
C ASN A 29 44.55 -38.68 -100.55
N GLU A 30 43.93 -37.61 -101.03
CA GLU A 30 43.54 -36.45 -100.23
C GLU A 30 42.48 -36.83 -99.17
N LYS A 31 41.54 -37.72 -99.53
CA LYS A 31 40.54 -38.27 -98.60
C LYS A 31 41.00 -39.53 -97.85
N SER A 32 42.28 -39.89 -97.94
CA SER A 32 42.76 -41.18 -97.46
C SER A 32 42.62 -41.42 -95.96
N ASN A 33 42.45 -40.37 -95.16
CA ASN A 33 42.25 -40.48 -93.72
C ASN A 33 40.86 -40.99 -93.32
N ASN A 34 39.88 -40.94 -94.24
CA ASN A 34 38.48 -41.33 -93.95
C ASN A 34 38.07 -42.66 -94.61
N LEU A 35 38.93 -43.26 -95.43
CA LEU A 35 38.68 -44.56 -96.08
C LEU A 35 39.40 -45.68 -95.32
N SER A 36 38.71 -46.80 -95.09
CA SER A 36 39.35 -48.00 -94.54
C SER A 36 40.46 -48.50 -95.47
N SER A 37 41.53 -49.07 -94.90
CA SER A 37 42.68 -49.58 -95.66
C SER A 37 42.26 -50.57 -96.77
N ASN A 38 41.19 -51.32 -96.56
CA ASN A 38 40.63 -52.26 -97.53
C ASN A 38 39.85 -51.56 -98.66
N GLU A 39 39.07 -50.53 -98.33
CA GLU A 39 38.28 -49.74 -99.30
C GLU A 39 39.19 -48.92 -100.22
N ARG A 40 40.27 -48.37 -99.66
CA ARG A 40 41.31 -47.64 -100.39
C ARG A 40 42.06 -48.55 -101.36
N SER A 41 42.35 -49.78 -100.94
CA SER A 41 43.01 -50.78 -101.79
C SER A 41 42.10 -51.23 -102.94
N TYR A 42 40.81 -51.40 -102.67
CA TYR A 42 39.81 -51.74 -103.69
C TYR A 42 39.63 -50.64 -104.74
N LEU A 43 39.52 -49.37 -104.31
CA LEU A 43 39.42 -48.21 -105.21
C LEU A 43 40.69 -47.99 -106.04
N LYS A 44 41.88 -48.22 -105.46
CA LYS A 44 43.15 -48.17 -106.20
C LYS A 44 43.27 -49.28 -107.25
N ASN A 45 42.83 -50.50 -106.94
CA ASN A 45 42.82 -51.58 -107.92
C ASN A 45 41.86 -51.32 -109.09
N LEU A 46 40.68 -50.77 -108.83
CA LEU A 46 39.73 -50.38 -109.88
C LEU A 46 40.30 -49.30 -110.82
N LEU A 47 41.06 -48.34 -110.27
CA LEU A 47 41.77 -47.31 -111.03
C LEU A 47 42.91 -47.87 -111.90
N LEU A 48 43.72 -48.78 -111.34
CA LEU A 48 44.86 -49.39 -112.04
C LEU A 48 44.41 -50.32 -113.19
N ASN A 49 43.24 -50.93 -113.07
CA ASN A 49 42.67 -51.83 -114.08
C ASN A 49 41.85 -51.08 -115.15
N GLY A 50 41.70 -49.76 -115.05
CA GLY A 50 40.95 -48.95 -116.02
C GLY A 50 39.42 -49.05 -115.91
N GLU A 51 38.88 -49.63 -114.83
CA GLU A 51 37.44 -49.84 -114.62
C GLU A 51 36.79 -48.59 -113.97
N LEU A 52 36.82 -47.48 -114.72
CA LEU A 52 36.44 -46.14 -114.24
C LEU A 52 34.96 -46.03 -113.83
N ASP A 53 34.05 -46.75 -114.49
CA ASP A 53 32.62 -46.68 -114.20
C ASP A 53 32.28 -47.32 -112.84
N GLN A 54 32.88 -48.48 -112.55
CA GLN A 54 32.69 -49.16 -111.27
C GLN A 54 33.35 -48.39 -110.12
N PHE A 55 34.51 -47.78 -110.38
CA PHE A 55 35.14 -46.85 -109.45
C PHE A 55 34.22 -45.68 -109.12
N ARG A 56 33.64 -45.04 -110.15
CA ARG A 56 32.73 -43.91 -109.99
C ARG A 56 31.50 -44.28 -109.18
N GLU A 57 30.85 -45.41 -109.47
CA GLU A 57 29.66 -45.85 -108.74
C GLU A 57 29.94 -46.13 -107.25
N TYR A 58 31.02 -46.85 -106.96
CA TYR A 58 31.40 -47.17 -105.57
C TYR A 58 31.81 -45.92 -104.80
N TYR A 59 32.59 -45.03 -105.41
CA TYR A 59 33.01 -43.77 -104.81
C TYR A 59 31.82 -42.83 -104.54
N TRP A 60 30.86 -42.74 -105.47
CA TRP A 60 29.63 -41.96 -105.26
C TRP A 60 28.77 -42.52 -104.13
N LYS A 61 28.67 -43.85 -104.01
CA LYS A 61 27.96 -44.52 -102.92
C LYS A 61 28.63 -44.25 -101.56
N TYR A 62 29.96 -44.25 -101.51
CA TYR A 62 30.74 -43.89 -100.32
C TYR A 62 30.53 -42.42 -99.94
N ILE A 63 30.66 -41.48 -100.88
CA ILE A 63 30.42 -40.05 -100.64
C ILE A 63 29.00 -39.81 -100.12
N LYS A 64 28.00 -40.50 -100.68
CA LYS A 64 26.61 -40.37 -100.25
C LYS A 64 26.42 -40.87 -98.81
N ARG A 65 27.11 -41.96 -98.43
CA ARG A 65 27.08 -42.51 -97.06
C ARG A 65 27.80 -41.60 -96.06
N ASP A 66 28.98 -41.10 -96.42
CA ASP A 66 29.79 -40.20 -95.61
C ASP A 66 29.07 -38.86 -95.39
N LYS A 67 28.48 -38.27 -96.43
CA LYS A 67 27.61 -37.08 -96.30
C LYS A 67 26.41 -37.33 -95.39
N LEU A 68 25.79 -38.51 -95.45
CA LEU A 68 24.65 -38.86 -94.60
C LEU A 68 25.07 -39.08 -93.13
N GLN A 69 26.23 -39.70 -92.89
CA GLN A 69 26.78 -39.89 -91.54
C GLN A 69 27.24 -38.57 -90.92
N ASN A 70 27.94 -37.72 -91.67
CA ASN A 70 28.34 -36.39 -91.20
C ASN A 70 27.12 -35.51 -90.93
N LYS A 71 26.10 -35.51 -91.80
CA LYS A 71 24.85 -34.78 -91.56
C LYS A 71 24.14 -35.27 -90.29
N LYS A 72 24.07 -36.58 -90.06
CA LYS A 72 23.47 -37.16 -88.85
C LYS A 72 24.29 -36.83 -87.60
N SER A 73 25.61 -36.86 -87.69
CA SER A 73 26.51 -36.48 -86.59
C SER A 73 26.41 -34.99 -86.25
N GLU A 74 26.27 -34.12 -87.25
CA GLU A 74 26.00 -32.70 -87.06
C GLU A 74 24.63 -32.49 -86.40
N GLU A 75 23.57 -33.11 -86.91
CA GLU A 75 22.22 -33.06 -86.31
C GLU A 75 22.24 -33.54 -84.85
N ASP A 76 22.93 -34.64 -84.53
CA ASP A 76 23.05 -35.18 -83.17
C ASP A 76 23.88 -34.27 -82.25
N PHE A 77 24.87 -33.55 -82.79
CA PHE A 77 25.65 -32.56 -82.04
C PHE A 77 24.83 -31.30 -81.74
N PHE A 78 24.12 -30.77 -82.74
CA PHE A 78 23.22 -29.63 -82.57
C PHE A 78 22.06 -29.94 -81.61
N ASN A 79 21.48 -31.14 -81.71
CA ASN A 79 20.43 -31.58 -80.79
C ASN A 79 20.93 -31.68 -79.35
N ARG A 80 22.14 -32.22 -79.13
CA ARG A 80 22.76 -32.24 -77.79
C ARG A 80 23.01 -30.85 -77.24
N LYS A 81 23.62 -29.96 -78.04
CA LYS A 81 23.84 -28.58 -77.62
C LYS A 81 22.53 -27.83 -77.35
N ASN A 82 21.50 -28.01 -78.17
CA ASN A 82 20.20 -27.39 -77.95
C ASN A 82 19.57 -27.92 -76.65
N SER A 83 19.66 -29.22 -76.37
CA SER A 83 19.15 -29.78 -75.11
C SER A 83 19.90 -29.24 -73.88
N GLU A 84 21.21 -29.01 -73.97
CA GLU A 84 22.01 -28.42 -72.90
C GLU A 84 21.68 -26.94 -72.69
N ILE A 85 21.46 -26.20 -73.79
CA ILE A 85 20.97 -24.82 -73.76
C ILE A 85 19.58 -24.76 -73.10
N ASP A 86 18.67 -25.67 -73.43
CA ASP A 86 17.32 -25.71 -72.84
C ASP A 86 17.38 -25.96 -71.33
N ILE A 87 18.25 -26.86 -70.86
CA ILE A 87 18.47 -27.11 -69.43
C ILE A 87 18.99 -25.85 -68.73
N LEU A 88 19.99 -25.19 -69.30
CA LEU A 88 20.56 -23.95 -68.75
C LEU A 88 19.56 -22.78 -68.73
N VAL A 89 18.68 -22.72 -69.74
CA VAL A 89 17.60 -21.72 -69.80
C VAL A 89 16.60 -21.96 -68.68
N GLU A 90 16.22 -23.22 -68.41
CA GLU A 90 15.29 -23.55 -67.34
C GLU A 90 15.92 -23.32 -65.95
N GLU A 91 17.20 -23.64 -65.75
CA GLU A 91 17.93 -23.31 -64.51
C GLU A 91 18.00 -21.79 -64.29
N ARG A 92 18.30 -20.99 -65.32
CA ARG A 92 18.28 -19.52 -65.20
C ARG A 92 16.91 -18.98 -64.83
N LYS A 93 15.85 -19.64 -65.30
CA LYS A 93 14.46 -19.27 -65.01
C LYS A 93 14.10 -19.59 -63.56
N ASP A 94 14.43 -20.78 -63.07
CA ASP A 94 14.29 -21.17 -61.66
C ASP A 94 15.10 -20.27 -60.72
N LEU A 95 16.37 -19.99 -61.04
CA LEU A 95 17.18 -19.04 -60.25
C LEU A 95 16.58 -17.64 -60.22
N ARG A 96 16.03 -17.16 -61.35
CA ARG A 96 15.38 -15.84 -61.41
C ARG A 96 14.10 -15.81 -60.57
N GLU A 97 13.35 -16.91 -60.55
CA GLU A 97 12.14 -17.04 -59.75
C GLU A 97 12.46 -17.08 -58.25
N LYS A 98 13.48 -17.86 -57.85
CA LYS A 98 14.04 -17.85 -56.49
C LYS A 98 14.50 -16.45 -56.09
N LEU A 99 15.27 -15.76 -56.93
CA LEU A 99 15.73 -14.40 -56.66
C LEU A 99 14.57 -13.40 -56.50
N ARG A 100 13.52 -13.52 -57.33
CA ARG A 100 12.30 -12.73 -57.17
C ARG A 100 11.62 -13.02 -55.84
N SER A 101 11.45 -14.30 -55.47
CA SER A 101 10.81 -14.67 -54.19
C SER A 101 11.60 -14.20 -52.97
N PHE A 102 12.93 -14.19 -53.04
CA PHE A 102 13.77 -13.62 -51.98
C PHE A 102 13.65 -12.10 -51.92
N SER A 103 13.65 -11.43 -53.07
CA SER A 103 13.44 -9.98 -53.13
C SER A 103 12.11 -9.57 -52.53
N THR A 104 11.01 -10.25 -52.89
CA THR A 104 9.68 -9.97 -52.30
C THR A 104 9.65 -10.21 -50.79
N ARG A 105 10.27 -11.29 -50.31
CA ARG A 105 10.38 -11.55 -48.86
C ARG A 105 11.19 -10.48 -48.14
N LEU A 106 12.28 -9.99 -48.73
CA LEU A 106 13.07 -8.91 -48.14
C LEU A 106 12.24 -7.62 -48.03
N THR A 107 11.48 -7.27 -49.07
CA THR A 107 10.60 -6.09 -49.01
C THR A 107 9.48 -6.25 -47.98
N GLU A 108 8.90 -7.44 -47.84
CA GLU A 108 7.89 -7.72 -46.80
C GLU A 108 8.48 -7.62 -45.39
N ILE A 109 9.69 -8.13 -45.18
CA ILE A 109 10.41 -8.04 -43.90
C ILE A 109 10.71 -6.57 -43.58
N GLU A 110 11.19 -5.80 -44.55
CA GLU A 110 11.49 -4.37 -44.37
C GLU A 110 10.22 -3.56 -44.04
N GLU A 111 9.12 -3.82 -44.73
CA GLU A 111 7.83 -3.22 -44.42
C GLU A 111 7.34 -3.62 -43.02
N SER A 112 7.47 -4.89 -42.65
CA SER A 112 7.09 -5.37 -41.32
C SER A 112 7.94 -4.73 -40.20
N ASN A 113 9.24 -4.56 -40.42
CA ASN A 113 10.15 -3.92 -39.47
C ASN A 113 9.83 -2.45 -39.30
N SER A 114 9.52 -1.73 -40.40
CA SER A 114 9.10 -0.33 -40.32
C SER A 114 7.80 -0.16 -39.52
N LYS A 115 6.82 -1.06 -39.71
CA LYS A 115 5.58 -1.09 -38.93
C LYS A 115 5.84 -1.38 -37.45
N LEU A 116 6.76 -2.29 -37.13
CA LEU A 116 7.13 -2.61 -35.76
C LEU A 116 7.84 -1.43 -35.06
N LEU A 117 8.73 -0.72 -35.77
CA LEU A 117 9.38 0.49 -35.26
C LEU A 117 8.35 1.56 -34.88
N LEU A 118 7.42 1.88 -35.78
CA LEU A 118 6.35 2.84 -35.50
C LEU A 118 5.46 2.41 -34.33
N LYS A 119 5.19 1.10 -34.20
CA LYS A 119 4.42 0.57 -33.07
C LYS A 119 5.19 0.71 -31.76
N ASN A 120 6.50 0.46 -31.76
CA ASN A 120 7.34 0.63 -30.58
C ASN A 120 7.44 2.09 -30.15
N GLU A 121 7.68 3.02 -31.07
CA GLU A 121 7.68 4.47 -30.76
C GLU A 121 6.34 4.92 -30.17
N ARG A 122 5.23 4.43 -30.74
CA ARG A 122 3.90 4.70 -30.18
C ARG A 122 3.73 4.12 -28.79
N LEU A 123 4.19 2.89 -28.55
CA LEU A 123 4.13 2.29 -27.22
C LEU A 123 4.99 3.03 -26.20
N GLU A 124 6.19 3.48 -26.57
CA GLU A 124 7.05 4.31 -25.72
C GLU A 124 6.37 5.63 -25.35
N SER A 125 5.80 6.34 -26.35
CA SER A 125 5.06 7.58 -26.09
C SER A 125 3.88 7.40 -25.13
N LEU A 126 3.14 6.29 -25.29
CA LEU A 126 2.00 5.96 -24.43
C LEU A 126 2.45 5.54 -23.03
N ASN A 127 3.61 4.90 -22.91
CA ASN A 127 4.19 4.55 -21.62
C ASN A 127 4.63 5.80 -20.86
N ILE A 128 5.30 6.73 -21.53
CA ILE A 128 5.68 8.03 -20.96
C ILE A 128 4.42 8.79 -20.48
N GLU A 129 3.38 8.86 -21.32
CA GLU A 129 2.11 9.51 -20.93
C GLU A 129 1.50 8.85 -19.69
N LYS A 130 1.47 7.50 -19.64
CA LYS A 130 0.98 6.78 -18.47
C LYS A 130 1.78 7.06 -17.22
N ASP A 131 3.11 7.09 -17.31
CA ASP A 131 3.98 7.37 -16.17
C ASP A 131 3.71 8.78 -15.61
N THR A 132 3.54 9.78 -16.50
CA THR A 132 3.20 11.16 -16.07
C THR A 132 1.83 11.25 -15.39
N LEU A 133 0.83 10.52 -15.89
CA LEU A 133 -0.50 10.46 -15.27
C LEU A 133 -0.45 9.75 -13.91
N LEU A 134 0.37 8.70 -13.79
CA LEU A 134 0.56 7.96 -12.55
C LEU A 134 1.22 8.85 -11.48
N GLU A 135 2.24 9.60 -11.84
CA GLU A 135 2.90 10.56 -10.96
C GLU A 135 1.95 11.70 -10.52
N GLN A 136 1.12 12.19 -11.43
CA GLN A 136 0.07 13.17 -11.11
C GLN A 136 -1.01 12.58 -10.17
N ALA A 137 -1.39 11.32 -10.36
CA ALA A 137 -2.35 10.65 -9.49
C ALA A 137 -1.77 10.43 -8.08
N VAL A 138 -0.51 9.98 -7.98
CA VAL A 138 0.19 9.77 -6.69
C VAL A 138 0.35 11.08 -5.94
N SER A 139 0.75 12.17 -6.61
CA SER A 139 0.86 13.48 -5.95
C SER A 139 -0.49 14.00 -5.43
N ARG A 140 -1.58 13.83 -6.20
CA ARG A 140 -2.94 14.14 -5.73
C ARG A 140 -3.38 13.29 -4.55
N ILE A 141 -3.12 11.99 -4.57
CA ILE A 141 -3.44 11.09 -3.45
C ILE A 141 -2.71 11.55 -2.19
N LYS A 142 -1.42 11.88 -2.29
CA LYS A 142 -0.62 12.37 -1.17
C LYS A 142 -1.18 13.69 -0.61
N GLN A 143 -1.58 14.62 -1.49
CA GLN A 143 -2.22 15.87 -1.07
C GLN A 143 -3.56 15.63 -0.36
N LEU A 144 -4.40 14.74 -0.91
CA LEU A 144 -5.67 14.37 -0.31
C LEU A 144 -5.47 13.69 1.06
N GLU A 145 -4.48 12.82 1.19
CA GLU A 145 -4.13 12.17 2.45
C GLU A 145 -3.69 13.20 3.51
N THR A 146 -2.82 14.15 3.14
CA THR A 146 -2.41 15.23 4.05
C THR A 146 -3.60 16.10 4.48
N SER A 147 -4.46 16.49 3.53
CA SER A 147 -5.63 17.32 3.83
C SER A 147 -6.66 16.58 4.69
N ASN A 148 -6.85 15.27 4.46
CA ASN A 148 -7.76 14.45 5.25
C ASN A 148 -7.25 14.26 6.68
N ASN A 149 -5.95 14.04 6.86
CA ASN A 149 -5.32 13.99 8.18
C ASN A 149 -5.46 15.33 8.92
N GLU A 150 -5.25 16.46 8.23
CA GLU A 150 -5.49 17.79 8.80
C GLU A 150 -6.96 18.00 9.19
N LEU A 151 -7.91 17.64 8.31
CA LEU A 151 -9.34 17.75 8.59
C LEU A 151 -9.76 16.86 9.76
N GLN A 152 -9.28 15.62 9.84
CA GLN A 152 -9.54 14.75 10.99
C GLN A 152 -9.00 15.36 12.29
N SER A 153 -7.80 15.94 12.27
CA SER A 153 -7.23 16.63 13.43
C SER A 153 -8.07 17.84 13.85
N ARG A 154 -8.57 18.63 12.88
CA ARG A 154 -9.44 19.79 13.14
C ARG A 154 -10.82 19.39 13.66
N VAL A 155 -11.44 18.36 13.07
CA VAL A 155 -12.74 17.84 13.51
C VAL A 155 -12.65 17.24 14.92
N GLN A 156 -11.53 16.60 15.25
CA GLN A 156 -11.25 16.15 16.61
C GLN A 156 -11.13 17.35 17.57
N GLN A 157 -10.37 18.39 17.20
CA GLN A 157 -10.25 19.62 18.00
C GLN A 157 -11.62 20.31 18.20
N GLU A 158 -12.42 20.46 17.15
CA GLU A 158 -13.71 21.17 17.21
C GLU A 158 -14.75 20.43 18.08
N ARG A 159 -14.77 19.09 18.07
CA ARG A 159 -15.65 18.30 18.96
C ARG A 159 -15.26 18.38 20.42
N ILE A 160 -13.98 18.60 20.71
CA ILE A 160 -13.44 18.74 22.08
C ILE A 160 -13.76 20.12 22.64
N ASP A 161 -13.62 21.16 21.81
CA ASP A 161 -13.83 22.55 22.22
C ASP A 161 -15.29 22.89 22.52
N GLU A 162 -16.28 22.26 21.87
CA GLU A 162 -17.68 22.65 22.04
C GLU A 162 -18.43 21.89 23.16
N LYS A 163 -18.18 20.58 23.35
CA LYS A 163 -19.05 19.73 24.22
C LYS A 163 -18.47 19.39 25.59
N ILE A 164 -17.15 19.29 25.71
CA ILE A 164 -16.49 18.92 26.96
C ILE A 164 -16.51 20.06 28.00
N PRO A 165 -16.22 21.33 27.66
CA PRO A 165 -16.25 22.40 28.66
C PRO A 165 -17.66 22.63 29.23
N GLY A 166 -18.71 22.52 28.42
CA GLY A 166 -20.10 22.71 28.87
C GLY A 166 -20.58 21.67 29.90
N TYR A 167 -20.20 20.40 29.75
CA TYR A 167 -20.55 19.36 30.73
C TYR A 167 -19.75 19.51 32.03
N VAL A 168 -18.47 19.86 31.94
CA VAL A 168 -17.66 20.04 33.15
C VAL A 168 -18.07 21.31 33.91
N ASP A 169 -18.44 22.38 33.21
CA ASP A 169 -18.92 23.61 33.84
C ASP A 169 -20.29 23.44 34.52
N SER A 170 -21.20 22.63 33.95
CA SER A 170 -22.47 22.31 34.61
C SER A 170 -22.27 21.50 35.90
N VAL A 171 -21.41 20.48 35.87
CA VAL A 171 -21.05 19.69 37.07
C VAL A 171 -20.33 20.56 38.10
N LYS A 172 -19.45 21.47 37.67
CA LYS A 172 -18.74 22.41 38.55
C LYS A 172 -19.67 23.40 39.23
N THR A 173 -20.66 23.92 38.50
CA THR A 173 -21.64 24.87 39.06
C THR A 173 -22.57 24.21 40.06
N GLU A 174 -23.03 22.98 39.76
CA GLU A 174 -23.82 22.15 40.68
C GLU A 174 -23.04 21.83 41.96
N LEU A 175 -21.81 21.29 41.84
CA LEU A 175 -20.92 21.04 42.98
C LEU A 175 -20.60 22.32 43.77
N SER A 176 -20.51 23.47 43.11
CA SER A 176 -20.25 24.75 43.76
C SER A 176 -21.43 25.29 44.54
N SER A 177 -22.65 25.06 44.06
CA SER A 177 -23.87 25.43 44.78
C SER A 177 -24.00 24.61 46.06
N ASP A 178 -23.80 23.30 45.93
CA ASP A 178 -23.84 22.34 47.02
C ASP A 178 -22.79 22.62 48.11
N ASP A 179 -21.54 22.90 47.73
CA ASP A 179 -20.47 23.22 48.67
C ASP A 179 -20.80 24.46 49.54
N ARG A 180 -21.37 25.51 48.92
CA ARG A 180 -21.83 26.69 49.67
C ARG A 180 -22.92 26.34 50.67
N TYR A 181 -23.80 25.40 50.34
CA TYR A 181 -24.82 24.92 51.27
C TYR A 181 -24.20 24.22 52.48
N PHE A 182 -23.25 23.30 52.27
CA PHE A 182 -22.58 22.58 53.36
C PHE A 182 -21.73 23.49 54.26
N ILE A 183 -21.01 24.45 53.67
CA ILE A 183 -20.24 25.46 54.43
C ILE A 183 -21.18 26.31 55.28
N LYS A 184 -22.30 26.79 54.71
CA LYS A 184 -23.30 27.59 55.45
C LYS A 184 -23.92 26.78 56.59
N MET A 185 -24.29 25.52 56.34
CA MET A 185 -24.84 24.66 57.39
C MET A 185 -23.83 24.39 58.50
N SER A 186 -22.56 24.14 58.17
CA SER A 186 -21.49 23.99 59.16
C SER A 186 -21.36 25.23 60.07
N GLN A 187 -21.40 26.43 59.48
CA GLN A 187 -21.33 27.69 60.23
C GLN A 187 -22.56 27.91 61.13
N VAL A 188 -23.76 27.63 60.63
CA VAL A 188 -25.00 27.76 61.42
C VAL A 188 -24.96 26.83 62.63
N TRP A 189 -24.61 25.56 62.43
CA TRP A 189 -24.49 24.59 63.53
C TRP A 189 -23.39 24.97 64.53
N ALA A 190 -22.28 25.55 64.07
CA ALA A 190 -21.22 26.05 64.97
C ALA A 190 -21.71 27.23 65.81
N ILE A 191 -22.37 28.22 65.19
CA ILE A 191 -22.89 29.41 65.88
C ILE A 191 -23.93 29.00 66.93
N ILE A 192 -24.88 28.12 66.56
CA ILE A 192 -25.90 27.61 67.48
C ILE A 192 -25.25 26.83 68.64
N GLY A 193 -24.26 25.98 68.35
CA GLY A 193 -23.51 25.25 69.38
C GLY A 193 -22.82 26.19 70.35
N CYS A 194 -22.10 27.20 69.85
CA CYS A 194 -21.46 28.22 70.68
C CYS A 194 -22.47 28.99 71.54
N ILE A 195 -23.65 29.35 71.00
CA ILE A 195 -24.72 30.01 71.76
C ILE A 195 -25.20 29.13 72.92
N PHE A 196 -25.45 27.83 72.67
CA PHE A 196 -25.87 26.91 73.73
C PHE A 196 -24.77 26.67 74.76
N GLY A 197 -23.50 26.60 74.35
CA GLY A 197 -22.37 26.52 75.26
C GLY A 197 -22.26 27.75 76.16
N LEU A 198 -22.37 28.95 75.58
CA LEU A 198 -22.37 30.21 76.33
C LEU A 198 -23.57 30.29 77.29
N LEU A 199 -24.77 29.92 76.83
CA LEU A 199 -25.95 29.85 77.69
C LEU A 199 -25.79 28.86 78.84
N SER A 200 -25.14 27.72 78.62
CA SER A 200 -24.84 26.74 79.66
C SER A 200 -23.92 27.33 80.73
N VAL A 201 -22.87 28.05 80.31
CA VAL A 201 -21.95 28.76 81.22
C VAL A 201 -22.68 29.85 82.00
N CYS A 202 -23.48 30.69 81.32
CA CYS A 202 -24.29 31.73 81.97
C CYS A 202 -25.30 31.13 82.96
N ALA A 203 -25.96 30.03 82.62
CA ALA A 203 -26.90 29.33 83.50
C ALA A 203 -26.21 28.74 84.74
N SER A 204 -24.98 28.24 84.58
CA SER A 204 -24.14 27.78 85.68
C SER A 204 -23.82 28.91 86.66
N PHE A 205 -23.33 30.05 86.15
CA PHE A 205 -23.07 31.23 86.98
C PHE A 205 -24.34 31.77 87.64
N TYR A 206 -25.46 31.85 86.91
CA TYR A 206 -26.74 32.29 87.46
C TYR A 206 -27.20 31.40 88.61
N THR A 207 -27.04 30.08 88.48
CA THR A 207 -27.39 29.12 89.54
C THR A 207 -26.50 29.30 90.78
N LEU A 208 -25.23 29.67 90.62
CA LEU A 208 -24.30 29.91 91.73
C LEU A 208 -24.54 31.24 92.47
N PHE A 209 -24.94 32.29 91.74
CA PHE A 209 -25.15 33.63 92.30
C PHE A 209 -26.59 33.88 92.79
N ALA A 210 -27.52 32.96 92.55
CA ALA A 210 -28.88 33.06 93.07
C ALA A 210 -28.85 33.05 94.61
N PRO A 211 -29.36 34.10 95.29
CA PRO A 211 -29.36 34.14 96.74
C PRO A 211 -30.29 33.06 97.28
N ILE A 212 -29.73 32.08 97.98
CA ILE A 212 -30.48 31.03 98.66
C ILE A 212 -30.65 31.47 100.12
N ASP A 213 -31.90 31.70 100.55
CA ASP A 213 -32.20 32.01 101.96
C ASP A 213 -32.08 30.74 102.81
N PHE A 214 -30.90 30.53 103.40
CA PHE A 214 -30.57 29.35 104.21
C PHE A 214 -31.39 29.23 105.50
N ASN A 215 -32.13 30.26 105.92
CA ASN A 215 -32.91 30.26 107.17
C ASN A 215 -34.23 29.48 107.06
N THR A 216 -34.71 29.17 105.86
CA THR A 216 -36.04 28.58 105.61
C THR A 216 -36.00 27.28 104.81
N LEU A 217 -34.81 26.81 104.42
CA LEU A 217 -34.65 25.68 103.50
C LEU A 217 -34.55 24.35 104.25
N LYS A 218 -35.39 23.37 103.87
CA LYS A 218 -35.15 21.96 104.23
C LYS A 218 -34.04 21.42 103.33
N GLY A 219 -33.19 20.52 103.84
CA GLY A 219 -32.08 19.95 103.05
C GLY A 219 -32.50 19.29 101.72
N ILE A 220 -33.76 18.87 101.59
CA ILE A 220 -34.36 18.34 100.36
C ILE A 220 -34.51 19.43 99.28
N ASP A 221 -34.82 20.68 99.67
CA ASP A 221 -34.99 21.80 98.73
C ASP A 221 -33.64 22.19 98.10
N LEU A 222 -32.55 22.11 98.87
CA LEU A 222 -31.20 22.34 98.37
C LEU A 222 -30.79 21.30 97.32
N ILE A 223 -31.11 20.02 97.57
CA ILE A 223 -30.89 18.93 96.61
C ILE A 223 -31.72 19.16 95.34
N TYR A 224 -32.95 19.66 95.46
CA TYR A 224 -33.80 19.98 94.32
C TYR A 224 -33.23 21.11 93.44
N PHE A 225 -32.78 22.22 94.04
CA PHE A 225 -32.16 23.32 93.27
C PHE A 225 -30.87 22.89 92.58
N PHE A 226 -30.02 22.12 93.27
CA PHE A 226 -28.77 21.61 92.71
C PHE A 226 -29.01 20.65 91.54
N THR A 227 -29.90 19.67 91.71
CA THR A 227 -30.21 18.69 90.64
C THR A 227 -30.87 19.35 89.43
N ARG A 228 -31.78 20.30 89.63
CA ARG A 228 -32.39 21.08 88.54
C ARG A 228 -31.37 21.88 87.74
N GLY A 229 -30.43 22.56 88.42
CA GLY A 229 -29.35 23.30 87.77
C GLY A 229 -28.41 22.38 86.99
N LEU A 230 -27.99 21.27 87.60
CA LEU A 230 -27.13 20.27 86.96
C LEU A 230 -27.77 19.68 85.70
N ILE A 231 -29.05 19.34 85.75
CA ILE A 231 -29.82 18.84 84.60
C ILE A 231 -29.87 19.90 83.49
N GLY A 232 -30.16 21.17 83.83
CA GLY A 232 -30.21 22.26 82.85
C GLY A 232 -28.87 22.50 82.14
N ILE A 233 -27.77 22.55 82.91
CA ILE A 233 -26.41 22.73 82.38
C ILE A 233 -26.03 21.53 81.50
N SER A 234 -26.37 20.30 81.93
CA SER A 234 -26.06 19.06 81.21
C SER A 234 -26.81 18.97 79.88
N ILE A 235 -28.09 19.32 79.85
CA ILE A 235 -28.89 19.31 78.60
C ILE A 235 -28.34 20.36 77.61
N LEU A 236 -28.03 21.58 78.08
CA LEU A 236 -27.46 22.63 77.23
C LEU A 236 -26.05 22.26 76.72
N SER A 237 -25.24 21.65 77.57
CA SER A 237 -23.90 21.16 77.20
C SER A 237 -23.97 20.02 76.19
N TRP A 238 -24.92 19.08 76.38
CA TRP A 238 -25.18 18.00 75.42
C TRP A 238 -25.63 18.59 74.08
N LEU A 239 -26.57 19.53 74.09
CA LEU A 239 -27.07 20.16 72.86
C LEU A 239 -25.95 20.89 72.11
N SER A 240 -25.11 21.63 72.82
CA SER A 240 -23.89 22.24 72.27
C SER A 240 -22.96 21.19 71.64
N TYR A 241 -22.74 20.05 72.30
CA TYR A 241 -21.91 18.96 71.78
C TYR A 241 -22.47 18.38 70.47
N ILE A 242 -23.77 18.12 70.39
CA ILE A 242 -24.42 17.64 69.16
C ILE A 242 -24.27 18.68 68.04
N CYS A 243 -24.52 19.95 68.33
CA CYS A 243 -24.41 21.02 67.34
C CYS A 243 -22.99 21.13 66.78
N LEU A 244 -21.97 21.12 67.65
CA LEU A 244 -20.57 21.18 67.24
C LEU A 244 -20.11 19.91 66.50
N GLY A 245 -20.60 18.74 66.93
CA GLY A 245 -20.37 17.47 66.23
C GLY A 245 -20.93 17.47 64.81
N ASN A 246 -22.15 17.97 64.62
CA ASN A 246 -22.74 18.14 63.29
C ASN A 246 -21.97 19.17 62.47
N SER A 247 -21.56 20.30 63.07
CA SER A 247 -20.73 21.30 62.39
C SER A 247 -19.45 20.69 61.83
N LYS A 248 -18.73 19.88 62.64
CA LYS A 248 -17.51 19.15 62.23
C LYS A 248 -17.76 18.22 61.05
N LYS A 249 -18.87 17.47 61.04
CA LYS A 249 -19.24 16.58 59.92
C LYS A 249 -19.47 17.38 58.63
N TYR A 250 -20.21 18.47 58.72
CA TYR A 250 -20.43 19.37 57.59
C TYR A 250 -19.13 20.01 57.09
N THR A 251 -18.20 20.39 57.99
CA THR A 251 -16.87 20.90 57.61
C THR A 251 -16.07 19.82 56.87
N HIS A 252 -16.03 18.60 57.38
CA HIS A 252 -15.29 17.50 56.76
C HIS A 252 -15.80 17.20 55.35
N GLU A 253 -17.13 17.13 55.17
CA GLU A 253 -17.74 16.95 53.85
C GLU A 253 -17.45 18.12 52.90
N SER A 254 -17.41 19.37 53.39
CA SER A 254 -17.05 20.53 52.56
C SER A 254 -15.59 20.48 52.06
N ILE A 255 -14.65 20.06 52.92
CA ILE A 255 -13.23 19.89 52.53
C ILE A 255 -13.11 18.80 51.46
N LEU A 256 -13.82 17.69 51.63
CA LEU A 256 -13.83 16.58 50.69
C LEU A 256 -14.35 16.99 49.31
N ARG A 257 -15.44 17.75 49.29
CA ARG A 257 -16.05 18.24 48.04
C ARG A 257 -15.18 19.29 47.36
N LYS A 258 -14.45 20.10 48.12
CA LYS A 258 -13.45 21.03 47.58
C LYS A 258 -12.32 20.28 46.87
N ASP A 259 -11.86 19.18 47.46
CA ASP A 259 -10.83 18.32 46.86
C ASP A 259 -11.35 17.63 45.57
N ARG A 260 -12.57 17.09 45.59
CA ARG A 260 -13.23 16.54 44.38
C ARG A 260 -13.36 17.57 43.27
N ARG A 261 -13.70 18.83 43.58
CA ARG A 261 -13.76 19.90 42.59
C ARG A 261 -12.39 20.19 41.99
N HIS A 262 -11.35 20.19 42.82
CA HIS A 262 -9.98 20.41 42.38
C HIS A 262 -9.52 19.28 41.43
N ALA A 263 -9.84 18.04 41.76
CA ALA A 263 -9.57 16.88 40.90
C ALA A 263 -10.35 16.95 39.57
N LEU A 264 -11.63 17.33 39.59
CA LEU A 264 -12.43 17.54 38.37
C LEU A 264 -11.90 18.68 37.49
N MET A 265 -11.34 19.74 38.10
CA MET A 265 -10.72 20.86 37.37
C MET A 265 -9.45 20.39 36.64
N PHE A 266 -8.62 19.54 37.25
CA PHE A 266 -7.52 18.90 36.54
C PHE A 266 -8.02 17.97 35.43
N GLY A 267 -9.14 17.27 35.66
CA GLY A 267 -9.96 16.57 34.65
C GLY A 267 -10.15 17.37 33.37
N GLN A 268 -10.70 18.56 33.57
CA GLN A 268 -11.00 19.51 32.50
C GLN A 268 -9.75 19.92 31.73
N VAL A 269 -8.68 20.30 32.44
CA VAL A 269 -7.43 20.77 31.83
C VAL A 269 -6.75 19.63 31.07
N PHE A 270 -6.76 18.41 31.60
CA PHE A 270 -6.23 17.23 30.90
C PHE A 270 -6.97 16.97 29.58
N LEU A 271 -8.30 17.00 29.59
CA LEU A 271 -9.09 16.84 28.35
C LEU A 271 -8.88 17.99 27.36
N GLN A 272 -8.66 19.22 27.84
CA GLN A 272 -8.34 20.35 26.97
C GLN A 272 -6.96 20.22 26.30
N ILE A 273 -5.95 19.70 27.01
CA ILE A 273 -4.59 19.57 26.49
C ILE A 273 -4.41 18.30 25.65
N TYR A 274 -5.00 17.19 26.11
CA TYR A 274 -4.74 15.85 25.56
C TYR A 274 -5.97 15.20 24.95
N GLY A 275 -7.16 15.81 24.99
CA GLY A 275 -8.39 15.20 24.48
C GLY A 275 -8.33 14.80 23.01
N SER A 276 -7.48 15.44 22.20
CA SER A 276 -7.30 15.14 20.77
C SER A 276 -6.40 13.93 20.51
N THR A 277 -5.65 13.49 21.51
CA THR A 277 -4.63 12.42 21.37
C THR A 277 -4.83 11.28 22.37
N SER A 278 -5.61 11.52 23.42
CA SER A 278 -5.92 10.56 24.48
C SER A 278 -6.99 9.58 24.03
N THR A 279 -6.73 8.29 24.23
CA THR A 279 -7.74 7.25 24.04
C THR A 279 -8.82 7.34 25.13
N LYS A 280 -10.00 6.75 24.88
CA LYS A 280 -11.10 6.72 25.85
C LYS A 280 -10.67 6.02 27.15
N GLU A 281 -9.81 5.03 27.02
CA GLU A 281 -9.26 4.21 28.10
C GLU A 281 -8.34 5.05 29.00
N ASP A 282 -7.48 5.88 28.42
CA ASP A 282 -6.59 6.81 29.15
C ASP A 282 -7.40 7.87 29.92
N ALA A 283 -8.44 8.43 29.29
CA ALA A 283 -9.33 9.38 29.96
C ALA A 283 -10.04 8.71 31.16
N VAL A 284 -10.55 7.49 31.00
CA VAL A 284 -11.22 6.75 32.08
C VAL A 284 -10.28 6.46 33.25
N LEU A 285 -9.02 6.08 32.99
CA LEU A 285 -8.00 5.89 34.03
C LEU A 285 -7.77 7.17 34.83
N VAL A 286 -7.58 8.30 34.14
CA VAL A 286 -7.36 9.60 34.76
C VAL A 286 -8.57 10.06 35.59
N PHE A 287 -9.79 9.90 35.06
CA PHE A 287 -11.01 10.27 35.80
C PHE A 287 -11.32 9.32 36.96
N LYS A 288 -10.93 8.04 36.88
CA LYS A 288 -11.13 7.09 37.98
C LYS A 288 -10.33 7.49 39.21
N ASP A 289 -9.08 7.91 39.03
CA ASP A 289 -8.20 8.33 40.12
C ASP A 289 -8.57 9.71 40.67
N TRP A 290 -9.29 10.53 39.89
CA TRP A 290 -9.78 11.85 40.31
C TRP A 290 -11.19 11.84 40.89
N ASN A 291 -12.00 10.84 40.55
CA ASN A 291 -13.28 10.58 41.19
C ASN A 291 -13.13 9.82 42.51
N MET A 292 -12.02 10.01 43.25
CA MET A 292 -11.80 9.29 44.50
C MET A 292 -12.95 9.57 45.50
N SER A 293 -13.77 8.53 45.64
CA SER A 293 -14.87 8.44 46.58
C SER A 293 -14.32 8.27 47.98
N VAL A 294 -13.83 9.35 48.56
CA VAL A 294 -13.54 9.35 50.00
C VAL A 294 -14.88 9.18 50.73
N ASN A 295 -14.90 8.25 51.69
CA ASN A 295 -16.06 7.91 52.50
C ASN A 295 -16.69 9.17 53.09
N SER A 296 -18.01 9.33 52.93
CA SER A 296 -18.72 10.50 53.44
C SER A 296 -18.64 10.56 54.96
N ALA A 297 -18.45 11.76 55.51
CA ALA A 297 -18.45 12.02 56.95
C ALA A 297 -19.78 11.65 57.64
N PHE A 298 -20.83 11.42 56.84
CA PHE A 298 -22.16 11.00 57.30
C PHE A 298 -22.35 9.48 57.30
N SER A 299 -21.42 8.72 56.71
CA SER A 299 -21.46 7.25 56.72
C SER A 299 -20.91 6.67 58.02
N ASP A 300 -20.18 7.45 58.81
CA ASP A 300 -19.63 7.01 60.08
C ASP A 300 -20.70 7.05 61.16
N LYS A 301 -20.83 5.95 61.92
CA LYS A 301 -21.86 5.80 62.95
C LYS A 301 -21.77 7.01 63.88
N THR A 302 -22.88 7.72 64.05
CA THR A 302 -22.98 8.92 64.88
C THR A 302 -22.25 8.70 66.21
N GLU A 303 -21.12 9.37 66.41
CA GLU A 303 -20.45 9.46 67.70
C GLU A 303 -21.42 10.12 68.69
N LEU A 304 -22.27 9.30 69.31
CA LEU A 304 -23.07 9.71 70.45
C LEU A 304 -22.09 10.19 71.53
N PRO A 305 -22.45 11.20 72.33
CA PRO A 305 -21.61 11.61 73.44
C PRO A 305 -21.26 10.38 74.28
N PRO A 306 -20.01 10.29 74.79
CA PRO A 306 -19.59 9.15 75.58
C PRO A 306 -20.63 8.92 76.68
N GLY A 307 -21.32 7.78 76.62
CA GLY A 307 -22.28 7.41 77.65
C GLY A 307 -21.60 7.35 79.01
N LEU A 308 -22.37 7.49 80.09
CA LEU A 308 -21.84 7.47 81.46
C LEU A 308 -20.92 6.26 81.73
N GLN A 309 -21.16 5.13 81.05
CA GLN A 309 -20.30 3.94 81.06
C GLN A 309 -18.91 4.20 80.46
N SER A 310 -18.81 4.79 79.27
CA SER A 310 -17.51 5.09 78.64
C SER A 310 -16.71 6.17 79.39
N LEU A 311 -17.38 7.13 80.04
CA LEU A 311 -16.74 8.09 80.93
C LEU A 311 -16.26 7.42 82.23
N TRP A 312 -17.05 6.49 82.77
CA TRP A 312 -16.66 5.68 83.92
C TRP A 312 -15.48 4.76 83.61
N ASP A 313 -15.47 4.12 82.44
CA ASP A 313 -14.38 3.26 81.99
C ASP A 313 -13.11 4.08 81.74
N SER A 314 -13.22 5.25 81.10
CA SER A 314 -12.09 6.17 80.92
C SER A 314 -11.55 6.71 82.26
N ALA A 315 -12.42 6.97 83.24
CA ALA A 315 -12.03 7.39 84.58
C ALA A 315 -11.37 6.25 85.37
N LYS A 316 -11.89 5.03 85.26
CA LYS A 316 -11.32 3.82 85.86
C LYS A 316 -9.94 3.50 85.27
N GLU A 317 -9.77 3.63 83.96
CA GLU A 317 -8.50 3.43 83.27
C GLU A 317 -7.44 4.47 83.68
N LYS A 318 -7.84 5.73 83.89
CA LYS A 318 -6.96 6.78 84.47
C LYS A 318 -6.64 6.56 85.94
N LEU A 319 -7.54 5.97 86.73
CA LEU A 319 -7.28 5.61 88.13
C LEU A 319 -6.33 4.40 88.26
N ILE A 320 -6.45 3.42 87.36
CA ILE A 320 -5.59 2.22 87.34
C ILE A 320 -4.17 2.56 86.87
N SER A 321 -4.01 3.46 85.91
CA SER A 321 -2.70 3.95 85.44
C SER A 321 -2.00 4.91 86.41
N GLY A 322 -2.67 5.35 87.48
CA GLY A 322 -2.15 6.25 88.51
C GLY A 322 -1.54 5.57 89.75
N VAL A 323 -1.50 4.23 89.82
CA VAL A 323 -0.85 3.50 90.91
C VAL A 323 0.64 3.31 90.56
N PRO A 324 1.59 4.02 91.19
CA PRO A 324 3.00 3.76 90.97
C PRO A 324 3.37 2.41 91.58
N ASP A 325 3.87 1.52 90.74
CA ASP A 325 4.39 0.22 91.10
C ASP A 325 5.57 0.39 92.07
N LYS A 326 5.31 0.24 93.37
CA LYS A 326 6.35 0.05 94.39
C LYS A 326 6.30 -1.40 94.84
N THR A 327 7.06 -2.26 94.16
CA THR A 327 7.81 -3.36 94.78
C THR A 327 8.60 -4.13 93.72
N GLN A 328 9.87 -3.73 93.53
CA GLN A 328 10.96 -4.68 93.30
C GLN A 328 12.13 -4.23 94.19
N GLY A 329 12.38 -5.03 95.23
CA GLY A 329 13.46 -4.93 96.21
C GLY A 329 13.56 -6.26 96.91
#